data_AF-D0BL15-F1
#
_entry.id   AF-D0BL15-F1
#
_cell.length_a   1.000
_cell.length_b   1.000
_cell.length_c   1.000
_cell.angle_alpha   90.00
_cell.angle_beta   90.00
_cell.angle_gamma   90.00
#
_symmetry.space_group_name_H-M   'P 1'
#
loop_
_entity.id
_entity.type
_entity.pdbx_description
1 polymer ?
#
loop_
_entity_poly.entity_id
_entity_poly.type
_entity_poly.pdbx_seq_one_letter_code
_entity_poly.pdbx_strand_id
1 'polypeptide(L)'
;METQQSLTRKQKILVAIVFLVSALVTSEMAHLYIEKNGEYEYSIFRWILVHQWSIVPAVGSVWLLNWKKIELIKQNFYIKVLLNWFLILALTYILEIVALLVLLIFIL
;
A
#
# COMPACT_ATOMS: atom_id res chain seq x y z
N MET A 1 -32.09 -0.12 0.47
CA MET A 1 -30.81 0.61 0.61
C MET A 1 -30.12 0.06 1.85
N GLU A 2 -29.05 -0.72 1.68
CA GLU A 2 -28.23 -1.11 2.83
C GLU A 2 -27.53 0.15 3.34
N THR A 3 -27.79 0.52 4.59
CA THR A 3 -27.15 1.65 5.26
C THR A 3 -25.64 1.40 5.28
N GLN A 4 -24.86 2.24 4.60
CA GLN A 4 -23.41 2.26 4.75
C GLN A 4 -23.10 2.53 6.22
N GLN A 5 -22.68 1.50 6.94
CA GLN A 5 -22.27 1.63 8.33
C GLN A 5 -20.98 2.45 8.35
N SER A 6 -21.06 3.70 8.79
CA SER A 6 -19.93 4.61 8.76
C SER A 6 -18.87 4.17 9.76
N LEU A 7 -17.61 4.13 9.33
CA LEU A 7 -16.49 3.79 10.20
C LEU A 7 -16.38 4.82 11.32
N THR A 8 -16.20 4.35 12.56
CA THR A 8 -15.85 5.22 13.68
C THR A 8 -14.49 5.87 13.44
N ARG A 9 -14.21 7.01 14.10
CA ARG A 9 -12.91 7.69 14.00
C ARG A 9 -11.74 6.75 14.32
N LYS A 10 -11.90 5.88 15.33
CA LYS A 10 -10.88 4.88 15.71
C LYS A 10 -10.61 3.87 14.59
N GLN A 11 -11.66 3.38 13.93
CA GLN A 11 -11.51 2.46 12.79
C GLN A 11 -10.87 3.14 11.58
N LYS A 12 -11.23 4.40 11.28
CA LYS A 12 -10.58 5.18 10.21
C LYS A 12 -9.09 5.34 10.44
N ILE A 13 -8.69 5.66 11.67
CA ILE A 13 -7.27 5.76 12.05
C ILE A 13 -6.58 4.40 11.89
N LEU A 14 -7.19 3.32 12.36
CA LEU A 14 -6.61 1.98 12.22
C LEU A 14 -6.42 1.61 10.75
N VAL A 15 -7.42 1.86 9.91
CA VAL A 15 -7.34 1.65 8.46
C VAL A 15 -6.17 2.44 7.88
N ALA A 16 -6.07 3.73 8.17
CA ALA A 16 -4.98 4.57 7.68
C ALA A 16 -3.60 4.02 8.09
N ILE A 17 -3.43 3.61 9.36
CA ILE A 17 -2.20 3.00 9.85
C ILE A 17 -1.88 1.72 9.08
N VAL A 18 -2.87 0.85 8.88
CA VAL A 18 -2.68 -0.43 8.14
C VAL A 18 -2.22 -0.17 6.71
N PHE A 19 -2.83 0.80 6.02
CA PHE A 19 -2.42 1.18 4.67
C PHE A 19 -1.01 1.78 4.63
N LEU A 20 -0.68 2.69 5.57
CA LEU A 20 0.65 3.29 5.65
C LEU A 20 1.73 2.25 5.93
N VAL A 21 1.53 1.36 6.91
CA VAL A 21 2.47 0.28 7.21
C VAL A 21 2.62 -0.66 6.01
N SER A 22 1.53 -0.95 5.30
CA SER A 22 1.57 -1.80 4.10
C SER A 22 2.37 -1.16 2.96
N ALA A 23 2.25 0.15 2.78
CA ALA A 23 3.04 0.90 1.81
C ALA A 23 4.52 0.97 2.21
N LEU A 24 4.83 1.22 3.49
CA LEU A 24 6.21 1.20 3.98
C LEU A 24 6.88 -0.17 3.78
N VAL A 25 6.20 -1.25 4.18
CA VAL A 25 6.69 -2.62 3.95
C VAL A 25 6.90 -2.88 2.45
N THR A 26 6.02 -2.34 1.61
CA THR A 26 6.16 -2.44 0.15
C THR A 26 7.44 -1.75 -0.33
N SER A 27 7.72 -0.52 0.11
CA SER A 27 8.94 0.21 -0.24
C SER A 27 10.20 -0.53 0.23
N GLU A 28 10.21 -1.07 1.44
CA GLU A 28 11.35 -1.84 1.96
C GLU A 28 11.58 -3.13 1.15
N MET A 29 10.52 -3.86 0.80
CA MET A 29 10.64 -5.03 -0.07
C MET A 29 11.17 -4.66 -1.46
N ALA A 30 10.73 -3.54 -2.01
CA ALA A 30 11.23 -3.03 -3.28
C ALA A 30 12.72 -2.68 -3.21
N HIS A 31 13.15 -2.01 -2.13
CA HIS A 31 14.54 -1.69 -1.88
C HIS A 31 15.42 -2.94 -1.80
N LEU A 32 15.01 -3.95 -1.02
CA LEU A 32 15.71 -5.23 -0.91
C LEU A 32 15.77 -5.98 -2.25
N TYR A 33 14.70 -5.90 -3.06
CA TYR A 33 14.69 -6.48 -4.39
C TYR A 33 15.71 -5.80 -5.31
N ILE A 34 15.82 -4.47 -5.27
CA ILE A 34 16.78 -3.71 -6.08
C ILE A 34 18.21 -4.04 -5.65
N GLU A 35 18.49 -3.99 -4.34
CA GLU A 35 19.81 -4.28 -3.77
C GLU A 35 20.33 -5.67 -4.20
N LYS A 36 19.43 -6.67 -4.22
CA LYS A 36 19.78 -8.03 -4.63
C LYS A 36 20.03 -8.19 -6.14
N ASN A 37 19.35 -7.41 -6.98
CA ASN A 37 19.31 -7.64 -8.43
C ASN A 37 20.18 -6.67 -9.27
N GLY A 38 20.87 -5.71 -8.63
CA GLY A 38 21.78 -4.78 -9.30
C GLY A 38 21.07 -3.57 -9.94
N GLU A 39 21.69 -2.96 -10.95
CA GLU A 39 21.28 -1.65 -11.47
C GLU A 39 19.79 -1.56 -11.84
N TYR A 40 19.18 -0.46 -11.41
CA TYR A 40 17.76 -0.19 -11.55
C TYR A 40 17.54 0.94 -12.56
N GLU A 41 17.12 0.58 -13.77
CA GLU A 41 16.63 1.56 -14.74
C GLU A 41 15.28 2.12 -14.29
N TYR A 42 15.21 3.44 -14.14
CA TYR A 42 14.00 4.13 -13.73
C TYR A 42 12.97 4.16 -14.88
N SER A 43 12.03 3.22 -14.86
CA SER A 43 10.86 3.20 -15.73
C SER A 43 9.61 2.75 -14.97
N ILE A 44 8.42 3.20 -15.39
CA ILE A 44 7.17 2.84 -14.73
C ILE A 44 6.91 1.33 -14.76
N PHE A 45 7.29 0.65 -15.84
CA PHE A 45 7.15 -0.81 -15.96
C PHE A 45 8.07 -1.54 -14.99
N ARG A 46 9.33 -1.09 -14.86
CA ARG A 46 10.27 -1.66 -13.90
C ARG A 46 9.84 -1.38 -12.46
N TRP A 47 9.27 -0.20 -12.20
CA TRP A 47 8.70 0.14 -10.90
C TRP A 47 7.59 -0.82 -10.51
N ILE A 48 6.61 -1.06 -11.40
CA ILE A 48 5.54 -2.02 -11.14
C ILE A 48 6.10 -3.42 -10.90
N LEU A 49 7.10 -3.86 -11.66
CA LEU A 49 7.73 -5.17 -11.48
C LEU A 49 8.40 -5.35 -10.12
N VAL A 50 9.08 -4.32 -9.62
CA VAL A 50 9.71 -4.38 -8.30
C VAL A 50 8.66 -4.32 -7.19
N HIS A 51 7.58 -3.56 -7.39
CA HIS A 51 6.53 -3.37 -6.41
C HIS A 51 5.42 -4.43 -6.47
N GLN A 52 5.46 -5.40 -7.41
CA GLN A 52 4.43 -6.43 -7.55
C GLN A 52 4.25 -7.26 -6.27
N TRP A 53 5.31 -7.40 -5.47
CA TRP A 53 5.29 -8.11 -4.19
C TRP A 53 4.43 -7.42 -3.11
N SER A 54 4.00 -6.18 -3.34
CA SER A 54 2.99 -5.49 -2.51
C SER A 54 1.66 -6.24 -2.39
N ILE A 55 1.43 -7.26 -3.21
CA ILE A 55 0.31 -8.19 -3.03
C ILE A 55 0.37 -8.89 -1.67
N VAL A 56 1.55 -9.15 -1.12
CA VAL A 56 1.74 -9.79 0.20
C VAL A 56 1.23 -8.88 1.34
N PRO A 57 1.70 -7.63 1.51
CA PRO A 57 1.11 -6.71 2.49
C PRO A 57 -0.36 -6.40 2.18
N ALA A 58 -0.81 -6.45 0.92
CA ALA A 58 -2.23 -6.32 0.59
C ALA A 58 -3.10 -7.47 1.13
N VAL A 59 -2.63 -8.72 1.03
CA VAL A 59 -3.28 -9.88 1.65
C VAL A 59 -3.30 -9.74 3.17
N GLY A 60 -2.16 -9.40 3.76
CA GLY A 60 -2.02 -9.23 5.21
C GLY A 60 -2.94 -8.15 5.78
N SER A 61 -3.06 -7.01 5.10
CA SER A 61 -3.93 -5.91 5.52
C SER A 61 -5.41 -6.24 5.37
N VAL A 62 -5.85 -6.88 4.28
CA VAL A 62 -7.26 -7.34 4.17
C VAL A 62 -7.58 -8.36 5.26
N TRP A 63 -6.68 -9.30 5.53
CA TRP A 63 -6.84 -10.27 6.60
C TRP A 63 -6.96 -9.60 7.97
N LEU A 64 -6.06 -8.66 8.28
CA LEU A 64 -6.07 -7.91 9.54
C LEU A 64 -7.33 -7.06 9.72
N LEU A 65 -7.78 -6.37 8.66
CA LEU A 65 -8.98 -5.54 8.71
C LEU A 65 -10.25 -6.40 8.89
N ASN A 66 -10.34 -7.53 8.18
CA ASN A 66 -11.43 -8.50 8.38
C ASN A 66 -11.40 -9.08 9.80
N TRP A 67 -10.23 -9.42 10.35
CA TRP A 67 -10.08 -9.88 11.74
C TRP A 67 -10.60 -8.86 12.75
N LYS A 68 -10.38 -7.57 12.48
CA LYS A 68 -10.91 -6.45 13.28
C LYS A 68 -12.37 -6.11 12.99
N LYS A 69 -13.06 -6.91 12.16
CA LYS A 69 -14.44 -6.69 11.69
C LYS A 69 -14.64 -5.32 11.04
N ILE A 70 -13.61 -4.82 10.37
CA ILE A 70 -13.64 -3.57 9.60
C ILE A 70 -13.81 -3.95 8.12
N GLU A 71 -15.05 -3.87 7.64
CA GLU A 71 -15.33 -4.11 6.23
C GLU A 71 -15.35 -2.79 5.45
N LEU A 72 -14.30 -2.55 4.67
CA LEU A 72 -14.24 -1.39 3.77
C LEU A 72 -15.13 -1.57 2.55
N ILE A 73 -15.24 -2.80 2.05
CA ILE A 73 -15.96 -3.17 0.84
C ILE A 73 -16.71 -4.49 1.11
N LYS A 74 -18.01 -4.53 0.83
CA LYS A 74 -18.82 -5.77 0.87
C LYS A 74 -18.62 -6.58 -0.41
N GLN A 75 -17.46 -7.22 -0.52
CA GLN A 75 -17.13 -8.13 -1.62
C GLN A 75 -16.37 -9.36 -1.10
N ASN A 76 -16.11 -10.32 -1.98
CA ASN A 76 -15.33 -11.50 -1.64
C ASN A 76 -13.88 -11.13 -1.26
N PHE A 77 -13.20 -12.03 -0.54
CA PHE A 77 -11.84 -11.79 -0.04
C PHE A 77 -10.86 -11.43 -1.16
N TYR A 78 -10.90 -12.16 -2.28
CA TYR A 78 -9.98 -11.97 -3.40
C TYR A 78 -10.11 -10.59 -4.06
N ILE A 79 -11.35 -10.10 -4.27
CA ILE A 79 -11.57 -8.78 -4.84
C ILE A 79 -11.15 -7.69 -3.84
N LYS A 80 -11.41 -7.89 -2.54
CA LYS A 80 -10.88 -6.98 -1.51
C LYS A 80 -9.35 -6.89 -1.60
N VAL A 81 -8.66 -8.03 -1.74
CA VAL A 81 -7.19 -8.07 -1.88
C VAL A 81 -6.72 -7.34 -3.13
N LEU A 82 -7.33 -7.59 -4.29
CA LEU A 82 -6.92 -6.93 -5.54
C LEU A 82 -7.11 -5.41 -5.50
N LEU A 83 -8.24 -4.93 -4.99
CA LEU A 83 -8.49 -3.50 -4.83
C LEU A 83 -7.51 -2.89 -3.83
N ASN A 84 -7.26 -3.59 -2.72
CA ASN A 84 -6.33 -3.14 -1.70
C ASN A 84 -4.88 -3.11 -2.21
N TRP A 85 -4.50 -4.08 -3.05
CA TRP A 85 -3.20 -4.13 -3.71
C TRP A 85 -2.99 -2.91 -4.62
N PHE A 86 -3.98 -2.59 -5.45
CA PHE A 86 -3.92 -1.38 -6.29
C PHE A 86 -3.80 -0.10 -5.45
N LEU A 87 -4.54 0.00 -4.34
CA LEU A 87 -4.46 1.14 -3.43
C LEU A 87 -3.09 1.26 -2.76
N ILE A 88 -2.50 0.15 -2.32
CA ILE A 88 -1.16 0.14 -1.71
C ILE A 88 -0.10 0.55 -2.74
N LEU A 89 -0.19 0.06 -3.98
CA LEU A 89 0.69 0.50 -5.06
C LEU A 89 0.59 2.01 -5.29
N ALA A 90 -0.62 2.53 -5.48
CA ALA A 90 -0.84 3.96 -5.69
C ALA A 90 -0.32 4.80 -4.52
N LEU A 91 -0.57 4.36 -3.28
CA LEU A 91 -0.10 5.04 -2.08
C LEU A 91 1.44 5.04 -2.00
N THR A 92 2.06 3.91 -2.31
CA THR A 92 3.53 3.77 -2.31
C THR A 92 4.16 4.73 -3.31
N TYR A 93 3.62 4.80 -4.53
CA TYR A 93 4.08 5.73 -5.57
C TYR A 93 3.98 7.20 -5.14
N ILE A 94 2.86 7.58 -4.50
CA ILE A 94 2.68 8.94 -3.97
C ILE A 94 3.71 9.25 -2.88
N LEU A 95 3.93 8.31 -1.95
CA LEU A 95 4.89 8.49 -0.85
C LEU A 95 6.32 8.67 -1.37
N GLU A 96 6.72 7.92 -2.39
CA GLU A 96 8.03 8.09 -3.03
C GLU A 96 8.19 9.46 -3.69
N ILE A 97 7.18 9.92 -4.44
CA ILE A 97 7.20 11.28 -5.02
C ILE A 97 7.32 12.34 -3.92
N VAL A 98 6.55 12.21 -2.85
CA VAL A 98 6.60 13.15 -1.72
C VAL A 98 7.98 13.12 -1.07
N ALA A 99 8.58 11.95 -0.86
CA ALA A 99 9.92 11.82 -0.30
C ALA A 99 10.98 12.49 -1.18
N LEU A 100 10.91 12.31 -2.50
CA LEU A 100 11.79 12.97 -3.47
C LEU A 100 11.64 14.49 -3.43
N LEU A 101 10.41 15.01 -3.35
CA LEU A 101 10.15 16.45 -3.25
C LEU A 101 10.72 17.03 -1.94
N VAL A 102 10.54 16.33 -0.83
CA VAL A 102 11.09 16.74 0.47
C VAL A 102 12.61 16.77 0.41
N LEU A 103 13.25 15.74 -0.12
CA LEU A 103 14.71 15.71 -0.30
C LEU A 103 15.20 16.88 -1.17
N LEU A 104 14.50 17.19 -2.26
CA LEU A 104 14.84 18.29 -3.14
C LEU A 104 14.78 19.65 -2.41
N ILE A 105 13.80 19.86 -1.53
CA ILE A 105 13.70 21.08 -0.70
C ILE A 105 14.87 21.18 0.29
N PHE A 106 15.35 20.07 0.86
CA PHE A 106 16.46 20.10 1.81
C PHE A 106 17.83 20.24 1.15
N ILE A 107 17.97 19.81 -0.11
CA ILE A 107 19.21 19.88 -0.87
C ILE A 107 19.37 21.27 -1.55
N LEU A 108 18.27 21.91 -1.93
CA LEU A 108 18.22 23.25 -2.57
C LEU A 108 18.27 24.38 -1.53
#